data_AF-A0A4R4DEY9-F1
#
_entry.id   AF-A0A4R4DEY9-F1
#
_cell.length_a   1.000
_cell.length_b   1.000
_cell.length_c   1.000
_cell.angle_alpha   90.00
_cell.angle_beta   90.00
_cell.angle_gamma   90.00
#
_symmetry.space_group_name_H-M   'P 1'
#
loop_
_entity.id
_entity.type
_entity.pdbx_description
1 polymer ?
#
loop_
_entity_poly.entity_id
_entity_poly.type
_entity_poly.pdbx_seq_one_letter_code
_entity_poly.pdbx_strand_id
1 'polypeptide(L)'
;MGLLQELASRLVIPGLPDWTGLLALLLLLLTGLAYLLMPFSVFGLKGRLDSIEAQLDEVQSEIRSLSLQLSGAPRRPVADDWVELPPGRSRAVEEGPRPSPPVPPPAAWPERPQAGRAEPRLDWPGERGR
;
A
#
# COMPACT_ATOMS: atom_id res chain seq x y z
N MET A 1 14.63 -6.23 -41.30
CA MET A 1 14.40 -4.77 -41.20
C MET A 1 13.59 -4.17 -42.36
N GLY A 2 13.72 -4.65 -43.61
CA GLY A 2 13.06 -4.03 -44.78
C GLY A 2 11.52 -3.93 -44.71
N LEU A 3 10.84 -4.97 -44.19
CA LEU A 3 9.37 -4.97 -44.07
C LEU A 3 8.83 -3.89 -43.13
N LEU A 4 9.52 -3.59 -42.03
CA LEU A 4 9.12 -2.54 -41.09
C LEU A 4 9.29 -1.14 -41.69
N GLN A 5 10.34 -0.95 -42.49
CA GLN A 5 10.56 0.30 -43.22
C GLN A 5 9.51 0.51 -44.32
N GLU A 6 9.09 -0.55 -45.01
CA GLU A 6 8.02 -0.49 -46.00
C GLU A 6 6.66 -0.16 -45.36
N LEU A 7 6.36 -0.74 -44.19
CA LEU A 7 5.15 -0.40 -43.45
C LEU A 7 5.19 1.03 -42.92
N ALA A 8 6.34 1.48 -42.41
CA ALA A 8 6.51 2.85 -41.94
C ALA A 8 6.34 3.86 -43.08
N SER A 9 6.92 3.63 -44.27
CA SER A 9 6.82 4.54 -45.41
C SER A 9 5.40 4.64 -45.98
N ARG A 10 4.61 3.56 -45.92
CA ARG A 10 3.17 3.60 -46.26
C ARG A 10 2.33 4.41 -45.27
N LEU A 11 2.82 4.56 -44.04
CA LEU A 11 2.18 5.33 -42.97
C LEU A 11 2.64 6.79 -42.92
N VAL A 12 3.66 7.16 -43.71
CA VAL A 12 4.13 8.54 -43.82
C VAL A 12 3.09 9.36 -44.57
N ILE A 13 2.61 10.41 -43.94
CA ILE A 13 1.73 11.41 -44.56
C ILE A 13 2.62 12.30 -45.45
N PRO A 14 2.25 12.52 -46.73
CA PRO A 14 3.06 13.34 -47.63
C PRO A 14 3.20 14.76 -47.07
N GLY A 15 4.44 15.15 -46.76
CA GLY A 15 4.79 16.45 -46.14
C GLY A 15 5.30 16.39 -44.71
N LEU A 16 5.32 15.22 -44.07
CA LEU A 16 5.86 15.02 -42.71
C LEU A 16 7.17 14.21 -42.72
N PRO A 17 8.07 14.39 -41.73
CA PRO A 17 9.34 13.68 -41.67
C PRO A 17 9.20 12.16 -41.59
N ASP A 18 10.17 11.42 -42.11
CA ASP A 18 10.14 9.94 -42.17
C ASP A 18 10.02 9.26 -40.80
N TRP A 19 10.49 9.89 -39.71
CA TRP A 19 10.35 9.36 -38.35
C TRP A 19 8.88 9.31 -37.87
N THR A 20 7.99 10.07 -38.50
CA THR A 20 6.57 10.11 -38.13
C THR A 20 5.86 8.80 -38.46
N GLY A 21 6.24 8.12 -39.54
CA GLY A 21 5.72 6.79 -39.89
C GLY A 21 6.08 5.74 -38.85
N LEU A 22 7.31 5.78 -38.32
CA LEU A 22 7.74 4.92 -37.21
C LEU A 22 6.96 5.21 -35.92
N LEU A 23 6.70 6.49 -35.63
CA LEU A 23 5.98 6.91 -34.43
C LEU A 23 4.50 6.51 -34.51
N ALA A 24 3.89 6.64 -35.69
CA ALA A 24 2.54 6.16 -35.96
C ALA A 24 2.44 4.63 -35.87
N LEU A 25 3.42 3.90 -36.40
CA LEU A 25 3.51 2.43 -36.25
C LEU A 25 3.62 2.03 -34.78
N LEU A 26 4.45 2.73 -34.00
CA LEU A 26 4.60 2.50 -32.56
C LEU A 26 3.27 2.76 -31.81
N LEU A 27 2.59 3.86 -32.09
CA LEU A 27 1.29 4.17 -31.50
C LEU A 27 0.24 3.13 -31.84
N LEU A 28 0.19 2.68 -33.10
CA LEU A 28 -0.74 1.64 -33.55
C LEU A 28 -0.45 0.30 -32.87
N LEU A 29 0.82 -0.06 -32.72
CA LEU A 29 1.26 -1.24 -31.97
C LEU A 29 0.86 -1.16 -30.50
N LEU A 30 1.13 -0.02 -29.84
CA LEU A 30 0.74 0.22 -28.45
C LEU A 30 -0.78 0.16 -28.26
N THR A 31 -1.53 0.73 -29.20
CA THR A 31 -3.00 0.72 -29.18
C THR A 31 -3.53 -0.71 -29.35
N GLY A 32 -2.99 -1.47 -30.31
CA GLY A 32 -3.33 -2.88 -30.49
C GLY A 32 -3.00 -3.71 -29.26
N LEU A 33 -1.83 -3.48 -28.64
CA LEU A 33 -1.43 -4.14 -27.41
C LEU A 33 -2.35 -3.76 -26.24
N ALA A 34 -2.71 -2.49 -26.09
CA ALA A 34 -3.66 -2.04 -25.09
C ALA A 34 -5.04 -2.67 -25.27
N TYR A 35 -5.52 -2.83 -26.51
CA TYR A 35 -6.77 -3.53 -26.81
C TYR A 35 -6.70 -5.01 -26.44
N LEU A 36 -5.55 -5.66 -26.66
CA LEU A 36 -5.30 -7.05 -26.29
C LEU A 36 -5.19 -7.23 -24.77
N LEU A 37 -4.63 -6.24 -24.07
CA LEU A 37 -4.52 -6.22 -22.60
C LEU A 37 -5.80 -5.72 -21.92
N MET A 38 -6.69 -5.00 -22.63
CA MET A 38 -7.98 -4.51 -22.13
C MET A 38 -8.80 -5.60 -21.41
N PRO A 39 -9.03 -6.81 -21.96
CA PRO A 39 -9.77 -7.85 -21.24
C PRO A 39 -9.09 -8.22 -19.92
N PHE A 40 -7.76 -8.32 -19.90
CA PHE A 40 -7.02 -8.64 -18.68
C PHE A 40 -7.07 -7.52 -17.64
N SER A 41 -7.05 -6.26 -18.09
CA SER A 41 -7.24 -5.09 -17.22
C SER A 41 -8.63 -5.10 -16.59
N VAL A 42 -9.68 -5.32 -17.39
CA VAL A 42 -11.08 -5.33 -16.93
C VAL A 42 -11.36 -6.49 -15.97
N PHE A 43 -10.85 -7.68 -16.24
CA PHE A 43 -11.08 -8.84 -15.36
C PHE A 43 -10.15 -8.87 -14.14
N GLY A 44 -8.91 -8.38 -14.26
CA GLY A 44 -7.91 -8.39 -13.19
C GLY A 44 -8.18 -7.35 -12.10
N LEU A 45 -8.59 -6.14 -12.47
CA LEU A 45 -8.89 -5.07 -11.52
C LEU A 45 -10.21 -5.34 -10.78
N LYS A 46 -11.23 -5.87 -11.47
CA LYS A 46 -12.55 -6.13 -10.87
C LYS A 46 -12.47 -7.15 -9.73
N GLY A 47 -11.84 -8.31 -9.96
CA GLY A 47 -11.72 -9.32 -8.89
C GLY A 47 -10.88 -8.85 -7.69
N ARG A 48 -9.90 -7.96 -7.91
CA ARG A 48 -9.11 -7.38 -6.82
C ARG A 48 -9.92 -6.36 -6.04
N LEU A 49 -10.71 -5.53 -6.70
CA LEU A 49 -11.64 -4.61 -6.06
C LEU A 49 -12.71 -5.35 -5.26
N ASP A 50 -13.32 -6.39 -5.83
CA ASP A 50 -14.31 -7.22 -5.12
C ASP A 50 -13.71 -7.85 -3.85
N SER A 51 -12.44 -8.30 -3.91
CA SER A 51 -11.75 -8.83 -2.73
C SER A 51 -11.41 -7.78 -1.68
N ILE A 52 -11.13 -6.54 -2.10
CA ILE A 52 -10.84 -5.42 -1.21
C ILE A 52 -12.13 -4.90 -0.56
N GLU A 53 -13.25 -4.90 -1.30
CA GLU A 53 -14.57 -4.55 -0.78
C GLU A 53 -14.99 -5.52 0.33
N ALA A 54 -14.86 -6.83 0.09
CA ALA A 54 -15.13 -7.83 1.12
C ALA A 54 -14.23 -7.66 2.37
N GLN A 55 -12.95 -7.30 2.17
CA GLN A 55 -12.04 -7.02 3.29
C GLN A 55 -12.40 -5.74 4.05
N LEU A 56 -12.85 -4.70 3.34
CA LEU A 56 -13.29 -3.44 3.97
C LEU A 56 -14.54 -3.66 4.83
N ASP A 57 -15.51 -4.45 4.34
CA ASP A 57 -16.72 -4.77 5.09
C ASP A 57 -16.40 -5.54 6.38
N GLU A 58 -15.50 -6.52 6.32
CA GLU A 58 -15.04 -7.26 7.49
C GLU A 58 -14.40 -6.32 8.52
N VAL A 59 -13.42 -5.51 8.10
CA VAL A 59 -12.74 -4.54 8.99
C VAL A 59 -13.71 -3.53 9.58
N GLN A 60 -14.69 -3.06 8.80
CA GLN A 60 -15.70 -2.14 9.30
C GLN A 60 -16.60 -2.80 10.35
N SER A 61 -16.93 -4.09 10.16
CA SER A 61 -17.70 -4.86 11.14
C SER A 61 -16.91 -5.07 12.44
N GLU A 62 -15.61 -5.35 12.35
CA GLU A 62 -14.71 -5.47 13.49
C GLU A 62 -14.65 -4.15 14.27
N ILE A 63 -14.43 -3.01 13.59
CA ILE A 63 -14.41 -1.69 14.24
C ILE A 63 -15.75 -1.37 14.90
N ARG A 64 -16.88 -1.70 14.26
CA ARG A 64 -18.21 -1.53 14.86
C ARG A 64 -18.34 -2.38 16.11
N SER A 65 -17.89 -3.64 16.07
CA SER A 65 -17.93 -4.53 17.23
C SER A 65 -17.06 -4.04 18.39
N LEU A 66 -15.83 -3.59 18.10
CA LEU A 66 -14.89 -3.06 19.07
C LEU A 66 -15.39 -1.75 19.67
N SER A 67 -15.95 -0.86 18.85
CA SER A 67 -16.50 0.40 19.35
C SER A 67 -17.70 0.18 20.27
N LEU A 68 -18.57 -0.81 19.99
CA LEU A 68 -19.65 -1.22 20.90
C LEU A 68 -19.12 -1.81 22.21
N GLN A 69 -18.10 -2.67 22.15
CA GLN A 69 -17.45 -3.19 23.36
C GLN A 69 -16.80 -2.07 24.19
N LEU A 70 -16.13 -1.13 23.55
CA LEU A 70 -15.44 -0.03 24.23
C LEU A 70 -16.41 1.02 24.79
N SER A 71 -17.55 1.24 24.13
CA SER A 71 -18.59 2.15 24.60
C SER A 71 -19.46 1.54 25.71
N GLY A 72 -19.59 0.21 25.74
CA GLY A 72 -20.22 -0.53 26.85
C GLY A 72 -19.27 -0.81 28.03
N ALA A 73 -17.95 -0.71 27.83
CA ALA A 73 -16.99 -0.80 28.91
C ALA A 73 -17.13 0.42 29.85
N PRO A 74 -17.25 0.23 31.17
CA PRO A 74 -17.24 1.35 32.10
C PRO A 74 -15.93 2.12 31.88
N ARG A 75 -16.03 3.39 31.46
CA ARG A 75 -14.90 4.33 31.43
C ARG A 75 -14.33 4.37 32.84
N ARG A 76 -13.32 3.55 33.11
CA ARG A 76 -12.49 3.67 34.31
C ARG A 76 -11.90 5.08 34.22
N PRO A 77 -12.17 5.99 35.18
CA PRO A 77 -11.52 7.29 35.15
C PRO A 77 -10.01 7.06 35.17
N VAL A 78 -9.33 7.52 34.13
CA VAL A 78 -7.86 7.63 34.07
C VAL A 78 -7.48 8.86 34.91
N ALA A 79 -7.79 8.77 36.21
CA ALA A 79 -7.39 9.72 37.23
C ALA A 79 -7.08 8.84 38.45
N ASP A 80 -5.85 8.93 38.94
CA ASP A 80 -5.33 8.26 40.15
C ASP A 80 -4.99 6.77 40.06
N ASP A 81 -4.24 6.35 39.05
CA ASP A 81 -3.39 5.14 39.17
C ASP A 81 -1.93 5.49 38.87
N TRP A 82 -1.41 6.45 39.64
CA TRP A 82 0.01 6.48 39.94
C TRP A 82 0.31 5.21 40.72
N VAL A 83 0.94 4.25 40.05
CA VAL A 83 1.36 2.97 40.62
C VAL A 83 2.21 3.23 41.87
N GLU A 84 1.61 3.11 43.05
CA GLU A 84 2.35 2.91 44.29
C GLU A 84 2.94 1.49 44.19
N LEU A 85 4.18 1.39 43.71
CA LEU A 85 4.90 0.11 43.68
C LEU A 85 5.03 -0.40 45.13
N PRO A 86 4.54 -1.61 45.46
CA PRO A 86 4.81 -2.22 46.75
C PRO A 86 6.33 -2.40 46.91
N PRO A 87 6.90 -2.10 48.09
CA PRO A 87 8.33 -2.24 48.28
C PRO A 87 8.75 -3.70 48.07
N GLY A 88 9.89 -3.85 47.39
CA GLY A 88 10.31 -5.07 46.73
C GLY A 88 10.18 -6.33 47.57
N ARG A 89 9.54 -7.33 46.99
CA ARG A 89 9.78 -8.73 47.32
C ARG A 89 10.59 -9.32 46.18
N SER A 90 11.91 -9.33 46.35
CA SER A 90 12.82 -10.15 45.57
C SER A 90 12.32 -11.58 45.59
N ARG A 91 11.54 -11.96 44.57
CA ARG A 91 11.15 -13.35 44.34
C ARG A 91 12.39 -13.99 43.73
N ALA A 92 13.10 -14.75 44.56
CA ALA A 92 14.10 -15.69 44.11
C ALA A 92 13.57 -16.41 42.86
N VAL A 93 14.22 -16.15 41.74
CA VAL A 93 13.96 -16.80 40.46
C VAL A 93 14.51 -18.20 40.62
N GLU A 94 13.64 -19.15 40.94
CA GLU A 94 13.94 -20.57 40.79
C GLU A 94 13.90 -20.89 39.29
N GLU A 95 15.08 -21.26 38.81
CA GLU A 95 15.40 -21.77 37.47
C GLU A 95 14.46 -22.91 37.06
N GLY A 96 13.84 -22.78 35.88
CA GLY A 96 13.24 -23.90 35.16
C GLY A 96 13.50 -23.71 33.67
N PRO A 97 14.19 -24.64 32.97
CA PRO A 97 14.58 -24.44 31.58
C PRO A 97 13.32 -24.50 30.72
N ARG A 98 12.86 -23.34 30.25
CA ARG A 98 11.81 -23.28 29.22
C ARG A 98 12.50 -23.38 27.86
N PRO A 99 12.24 -24.44 27.07
CA PRO A 99 12.72 -24.48 25.69
C PRO A 99 11.99 -23.38 24.90
N SER A 100 12.68 -22.27 24.63
CA SER A 100 12.20 -21.26 23.71
C SER A 100 12.22 -21.83 22.29
N PRO A 101 11.11 -21.76 21.52
CA PRO A 101 11.16 -22.08 20.10
C PRO A 101 12.15 -21.14 19.38
N PRO A 102 12.82 -21.60 18.32
CA PRO A 102 13.75 -20.74 17.58
C PRO A 102 12.98 -19.55 17.00
N VAL A 103 13.44 -18.35 17.33
CA VAL A 103 12.95 -17.10 16.77
C VAL A 103 13.10 -17.17 15.24
N PRO A 104 12.03 -17.00 14.45
CA PRO A 104 12.16 -16.97 13.00
C PRO A 104 13.04 -15.78 12.60
N PRO A 105 13.89 -15.93 11.55
CA PRO A 105 14.73 -14.83 11.09
C PRO A 105 13.85 -13.64 10.69
N PRO A 106 14.31 -12.39 10.93
CA PRO A 106 13.57 -11.21 10.53
C PRO A 106 13.31 -11.24 9.01
N ALA A 107 12.08 -10.90 8.62
CA ALA A 107 11.73 -10.79 7.20
C ALA A 107 12.65 -9.76 6.53
N ALA A 108 13.40 -10.21 5.51
CA ALA A 108 14.22 -9.34 4.68
C ALA A 108 13.30 -8.52 3.77
N TRP A 109 12.80 -7.41 4.29
CA TRP A 109 12.16 -6.39 3.47
C TRP A 109 13.23 -5.74 2.60
N PRO A 110 13.02 -5.59 1.27
CA PRO A 110 13.95 -4.81 0.45
C PRO A 110 14.01 -3.40 1.01
N GLU A 111 15.23 -2.94 1.34
CA GLU A 111 15.48 -1.57 1.76
C GLU A 111 14.85 -0.62 0.75
N ARG A 112 13.86 0.15 1.20
CA ARG A 112 13.32 1.24 0.38
C ARG A 112 14.47 2.20 0.13
N PRO A 113 14.75 2.58 -1.13
CA PRO A 113 15.75 3.61 -1.38
C PRO A 113 15.33 4.86 -0.63
N GLN A 114 16.24 5.38 0.18
CA GLN A 114 16.13 6.62 0.92
C GLN A 114 16.17 7.80 -0.07
N ALA A 115 15.22 7.83 -1.00
CA ALA A 115 14.96 8.97 -1.84
C ALA A 115 14.23 9.99 -0.95
N GLY A 116 14.87 11.13 -0.73
CA GLY A 116 14.38 12.24 0.08
C GLY A 116 12.92 12.53 -0.24
N ARG A 117 12.04 12.01 0.62
CA ARG A 117 10.63 12.31 0.59
C ARG A 117 10.51 13.75 1.08
N ALA A 118 10.40 14.68 0.15
CA ALA A 118 9.88 16.00 0.45
C ALA A 118 8.42 15.83 0.85
N GLU A 119 8.16 15.59 2.13
CA GLU A 119 6.80 15.68 2.64
C GLU A 119 6.35 17.14 2.48
N PRO A 120 5.28 17.42 1.72
CA PRO A 120 4.70 18.74 1.72
C PRO A 120 4.19 19.00 3.14
N ARG A 121 4.80 19.98 3.83
CA ARG A 121 4.34 20.43 5.14
C ARG A 121 2.89 20.91 4.98
N LEU A 122 1.96 20.12 5.49
CA LEU A 122 0.58 20.56 5.67
C LEU A 122 0.58 21.56 6.84
N ASP A 123 0.61 22.85 6.52
CA ASP A 123 0.37 23.90 7.50
C ASP A 123 -1.13 23.92 7.81
N TRP A 124 -1.53 23.29 8.92
CA TRP A 124 -2.89 23.37 9.42
C TRP A 124 -3.15 24.75 10.03
N PRO A 125 -4.19 25.50 9.60
CA PRO A 125 -4.48 26.82 10.14
C PRO A 125 -5.19 26.66 11.49
N GLY A 126 -4.41 26.64 12.58
CA GLY A 126 -4.95 26.56 13.94
C GLY A 126 -4.05 27.12 15.05
N GLU A 127 -2.74 27.24 14.81
CA GLU A 127 -1.82 27.82 15.79
C GLU A 127 -1.67 29.34 15.62
N ARG A 128 -2.73 30.08 15.96
CA ARG A 128 -2.58 31.45 16.46
C ARG A 128 -3.23 31.51 17.83
N GLY A 129 -2.40 31.41 18.87
CA GLY A 129 -2.71 31.78 20.26
C GLY A 129 -3.33 33.18 20.30
N ARG A 130 -4.32 33.41 21.18
CA ARG A 130 -4.10 33.68 22.61
C ARG A 130 -3.10 34.80 22.85
#